data_AF-A0A357B2T9-F1
#
_entry.id   AF-A0A357B2T9-F1
#
_cell.length_a   1.000
_cell.length_b   1.000
_cell.length_c   1.000
_cell.angle_alpha   90.00
_cell.angle_beta   90.00
_cell.angle_gamma   90.00
#
_symmetry.space_group_name_H-M   'P 1'
#
loop_
_entity.id
_entity.type
_entity.pdbx_description
1 polymer ?
#
loop_
_entity_poly.entity_id
_entity_poly.type
_entity_poly.pdbx_seq_one_letter_code
_entity_poly.pdbx_strand_id
1 'polypeptide(L)' 'MNLFGKNITVSISGDRSGPVLLVTLDGLPSGVPLSADDAWKTASRHIPGAAEIPLEHQEEAPAVISGLRGGVTNAEPLT' A
#
# COMPACT_ATOMS: atom_id res chain seq x y z
N MET A 1 -5.88 18.39 1.95
CA MET A 1 -4.76 17.97 2.81
C MET A 1 -4.62 16.47 2.64
N ASN A 2 -3.47 16.00 2.15
CA ASN A 2 -3.25 14.62 1.72
C ASN A 2 -2.10 13.93 2.49
N LEU A 3 -1.61 14.55 3.55
CA LEU A 3 -0.59 14.03 4.45
C LEU A 3 -1.19 13.87 5.85
N PHE A 4 -1.02 12.69 6.45
CA PHE A 4 -1.51 12.36 7.79
C PHE A 4 -0.39 11.75 8.63
N GLY A 5 -0.40 11.99 9.95
CA GLY A 5 0.58 11.40 10.88
C GLY A 5 1.66 12.37 11.38
N LYS A 6 2.60 11.84 12.17
CA LYS A 6 3.66 12.64 12.82
C LYS A 6 5.00 11.92 12.80
N ASN A 7 5.09 10.77 13.46
CA ASN A 7 6.31 9.95 13.47
C ASN A 7 6.33 8.98 12.29
N ILE A 8 5.17 8.42 11.97
CA ILE A 8 4.90 7.76 10.70
C ILE A 8 3.96 8.67 9.95
N THR A 9 4.27 8.98 8.70
CA THR A 9 3.42 9.80 7.85
C THR A 9 2.89 9.00 6.68
N VAL A 10 1.66 9.31 6.28
CA VAL A 10 0.95 8.71 5.16
C VAL A 10 0.61 9.84 4.19
N SER A 11 1.13 9.75 2.98
CA SER A 11 0.81 10.66 1.89
C SER A 11 0.00 9.94 0.83
N ILE A 12 -1.11 10.53 0.39
CA ILE A 12 -1.93 9.97 -0.69
C ILE A 12 -1.86 10.91 -1.89
N SER A 13 -1.56 10.37 -3.07
CA SER A 13 -1.43 11.14 -4.30
C SER A 13 -2.16 10.44 -5.44
N GLY A 14 -2.67 11.23 -6.39
CA GLY A 14 -3.48 10.76 -7.50
C GLY A 14 -4.93 11.20 -7.38
N ASP A 15 -5.67 11.00 -8.48
CA ASP A 15 -7.10 11.28 -8.55
C ASP A 15 -7.86 9.97 -8.82
N ARG A 16 -9.16 9.93 -8.44
CA ARG A 16 -10.00 8.73 -8.53
C ARG A 16 -10.23 8.24 -9.97
N SER A 17 -10.25 9.16 -10.93
CA SER A 17 -10.40 8.89 -12.37
C SER A 17 -9.05 8.63 -13.05
N GLY A 18 -7.94 8.83 -12.34
CA GLY A 18 -6.60 8.57 -12.80
C GLY A 18 -6.30 7.07 -12.87
N PRO A 19 -5.31 6.66 -13.67
CA PRO A 19 -4.98 5.26 -13.87
C PRO A 19 -4.37 4.59 -12.63
N VAL A 20 -3.83 5.39 -11.70
CA VAL A 20 -3.10 4.92 -10.51
C VAL A 20 -3.31 5.87 -9.34
N LEU A 21 -3.49 5.30 -8.14
CA LEU A 21 -3.39 5.99 -6.86
C LEU A 21 -2.08 5.57 -6.18
N LEU A 22 -1.38 6.53 -5.59
CA LEU A 22 -0.13 6.30 -4.87
C LEU A 22 -0.31 6.57 -3.38
N VAL A 23 0.21 5.69 -2.56
CA VAL A 23 0.25 5.85 -1.10
C VAL A 23 1.69 5.71 -0.67
N THR A 24 2.26 6.76 -0.07
CA THR A 24 3.62 6.73 0.46
C THR A 24 3.60 6.76 1.98
N LEU A 25 4.27 5.80 2.60
CA LEU A 25 4.50 5.69 4.03
C LEU A 25 5.94 6.08 4.34
N ASP A 26 6.13 7.07 5.21
CA ASP A 26 7.45 7.52 5.66
C ASP A 26 7.58 7.41 7.18
N GLY A 27 8.80 7.19 7.68
CA GLY A 27 9.09 6.97 9.10
C GLY A 27 8.97 5.52 9.58
N LEU A 28 8.91 4.55 8.67
CA LEU A 28 8.95 3.13 9.01
C LEU A 28 10.38 2.72 9.44
N PRO A 29 10.54 1.92 10.51
CA PRO A 29 11.83 1.33 10.84
C PRO A 29 12.25 0.31 9.77
N SER A 30 13.55 0.05 9.65
CA SER A 30 14.06 -1.01 8.77
C SER A 30 13.88 -2.40 9.38
N GLY A 31 13.83 -3.43 8.52
CA GLY A 31 13.77 -4.82 8.92
C GLY A 31 12.37 -5.36 9.21
N VAL A 32 11.31 -4.61 8.90
CA VAL A 32 9.93 -5.09 9.01
C VAL A 32 9.59 -5.90 7.75
N PRO A 33 9.21 -7.19 7.87
CA PRO A 33 8.75 -7.97 6.73
C PRO A 33 7.46 -7.39 6.16
N LEU A 34 7.42 -7.19 4.84
CA LEU A 34 6.25 -6.67 4.17
C LEU A 34 6.23 -7.12 2.71
N SER A 35 5.04 -7.42 2.19
CA SER A 35 4.79 -7.75 0.80
C SER A 35 3.56 -7.01 0.24
N ALA A 36 3.44 -6.98 -1.08
CA ALA A 36 2.24 -6.47 -1.75
C ALA A 36 0.99 -7.28 -1.35
N ASP A 37 1.14 -8.58 -1.09
CA ASP A 37 0.04 -9.45 -0.66
C ASP A 37 -0.52 -9.06 0.71
N ASP A 38 0.33 -8.59 1.62
CA ASP A 38 -0.11 -8.10 2.94
C ASP A 38 -0.98 -6.84 2.81
N ALA A 39 -0.57 -5.94 1.90
CA ALA A 39 -1.36 -4.76 1.54
C ALA A 39 -2.67 -5.18 0.87
N TRP A 40 -2.62 -6.13 -0.07
CA TRP A 40 -3.80 -6.58 -0.80
C TRP A 40 -4.82 -7.26 0.10
N LYS A 41 -4.38 -8.13 1.01
CA LYS A 41 -5.22 -8.79 2.03
C LYS A 41 -5.88 -7.79 2.98
N THR A 42 -5.26 -6.65 3.20
CA THR A 42 -5.84 -5.58 4.04
C THR A 42 -6.83 -4.75 3.23
N ALA A 43 -6.45 -4.35 2.01
CA ALA A 43 -7.30 -3.60 1.10
C ALA A 43 -8.59 -4.36 0.81
N SER A 44 -8.52 -5.59 0.33
CA SER A 44 -9.68 -6.40 -0.10
C SER A 44 -10.72 -6.71 0.99
N ARG A 45 -10.46 -6.42 2.28
CA ARG A 45 -11.46 -6.56 3.36
C ARG A 45 -12.68 -5.67 3.18
N HIS A 46 -12.59 -4.60 2.38
CA HIS A 46 -13.72 -3.72 2.13
C HIS A 46 -14.70 -4.29 1.09
N ILE A 47 -14.34 -5.36 0.38
CA ILE A 47 -15.17 -6.02 -0.62
C ILE A 47 -16.20 -6.90 0.12
N PRO A 48 -17.50 -6.54 0.14
CA PRO A 48 -18.50 -7.26 0.92
C PRO A 48 -18.79 -8.64 0.33
N GLY A 49 -18.86 -9.68 1.17
CA GLY A 49 -19.38 -11.00 0.77
C GLY A 49 -18.40 -11.93 0.05
N ALA A 50 -17.13 -11.55 -0.07
CA ALA A 50 -16.10 -12.35 -0.73
C ALA A 50 -15.41 -13.32 0.24
N ALA A 51 -15.57 -14.64 0.03
CA ALA A 51 -14.65 -15.64 0.60
C ALA A 51 -13.29 -15.62 -0.12
N GLU A 52 -13.29 -15.21 -1.39
CA GLU A 52 -12.13 -15.01 -2.27
C GLU A 52 -12.33 -13.73 -3.08
N ILE A 53 -11.23 -13.06 -3.45
CA ILE A 53 -11.26 -11.78 -4.17
C ILE A 53 -11.72 -12.01 -5.62
N PRO A 54 -12.82 -11.37 -6.07
CA PRO A 54 -13.33 -11.56 -7.43
C PRO A 54 -12.29 -11.15 -8.49
N LEU A 55 -12.29 -11.85 -9.64
CA LEU A 55 -11.32 -11.63 -10.72
C LEU A 55 -11.30 -10.18 -11.23
N GLU A 56 -12.47 -9.53 -11.26
CA GLU A 56 -12.64 -8.13 -11.66
C GLU A 56 -11.89 -7.13 -10.77
N HIS A 57 -11.58 -7.50 -9.51
CA HIS A 57 -10.81 -6.66 -8.60
C HIS A 57 -9.30 -6.96 -8.66
N GLN A 58 -8.84 -7.95 -9.45
CA GLN A 58 -7.41 -8.25 -9.54
C GLN A 58 -6.60 -7.13 -10.19
N GLU A 59 -7.22 -6.32 -11.06
CA GLU A 59 -6.57 -5.14 -11.65
C GLU A 59 -6.33 -4.01 -10.63
N GLU A 60 -6.95 -4.08 -9.45
CA GLU A 60 -6.75 -3.14 -8.33
C GLU A 60 -5.64 -3.59 -7.36
N ALA A 61 -4.93 -4.67 -7.68
CA ALA A 61 -3.88 -5.21 -6.82
C ALA A 61 -2.75 -4.18 -6.62
N PRO A 62 -2.31 -3.94 -5.37
CA PRO A 62 -1.25 -3.00 -5.08
C PRO A 62 0.10 -3.51 -5.59
N ALA A 63 0.95 -2.58 -5.98
CA ALA A 63 2.33 -2.84 -6.33
C ALA A 63 3.23 -1.97 -5.44
N VAL A 64 4.33 -2.55 -4.97
CA VAL A 64 5.36 -1.79 -4.24
C VAL A 64 6.37 -1.24 -5.23
N ILE A 65 6.56 0.07 -5.21
CA ILE A 65 7.45 0.84 -6.07
C ILE A 65 8.79 1.11 -5.38
N SER A 66 8.79 1.39 -4.07
CA SER A 66 10.01 1.72 -3.30
C SER A 66 9.91 1.30 -1.83
N GLY A 67 11.01 1.38 -1.09
CA GLY A 67 11.04 1.21 0.37
C GLY A 67 11.15 -0.24 0.87
N LEU A 68 11.23 -1.22 -0.04
CA LEU A 68 11.56 -2.61 0.28
C LEU A 68 12.89 -3.04 -0.34
N ARG A 69 13.65 -3.84 0.42
CA ARG A 69 14.84 -4.54 -0.07
C ARG A 69 14.85 -5.95 0.51
N GLY A 70 14.79 -6.97 -0.36
CA GLY A 70 14.77 -8.37 0.08
C GLY A 70 13.53 -8.76 0.89
N GLY A 71 12.38 -8.14 0.64
CA GLY A 71 11.12 -8.43 1.34
C GLY A 71 10.97 -7.80 2.72
N VAL A 72 11.88 -6.89 3.08
CA VAL A 72 11.81 -6.11 4.34
C VAL A 72 11.92 -4.62 4.06
N THR A 73 11.37 -3.80 4.95
CA THR A 73 11.51 -2.34 4.91
C THR A 73 12.97 -1.92 5.05
N ASN A 74 13.36 -0.88 4.32
CA ASN A 74 14.73 -0.36 4.32
C ASN A 74 14.88 1.00 5.04
N ALA A 75 13.84 1.44 5.76
CA ALA A 75 13.72 2.77 6.38
C ALA A 75 13.67 3.96 5.42
N GLU A 76 13.60 3.72 4.11
CA GLU A 76 13.22 4.74 3.12
C GLU A 76 11.69 4.79 2.98
N PRO A 77 11.14 5.85 2.35
CA PRO A 77 9.72 5.92 2.04
C PRO A 77 9.24 4.71 1.23
N LEU A 78 8.25 4.03 1.77
CA LEU A 78 7.57 2.89 1.16
C LEU A 78 6.42 3.42 0.32
N THR A 79 6.45 3.17 -0.99
CA THR A 79 5.36 3.49 -1.92
C THR A 79 4.89 2.24 -2.61
#